data_AF-A0A936K3N9-F1
#
_entry.id   AF-A0A936K3N9-F1
#
_cell.length_a   1.000
_cell.length_b   1.000
_cell.length_c   1.000
_cell.angle_alpha   90.00
_cell.angle_beta   90.00
_cell.angle_gamma   90.00
#
_symmetry.space_group_name_H-M   'P 1'
#
loop_
_entity.id
_entity.type
_entity.pdbx_description
1 polymer ?
#
loop_
_entity_poly.entity_id
_entity_poly.type
_entity_poly.pdbx_seq_one_letter_code
_entity_poly.pdbx_strand_id
1 'polypeptide(L)'
;MTDLQGFVDQAWTDHADDAAGVAQRQPQALDAVRSEAELMDLARLAHHVHGAHLGAWADALGFLTALAQAPAFEAAGASGRALRCWRASLHLAAGDRDPRQALAVDERITVSAQAAACMALHDGVRARQLLQQTFDLSEATPLAASDPALRSLAAHANGIAVALEVEPERSEAERELMLLAAETARRYWQMADSWLQVERAEDRLAMSWLAAGDAARARQHALACLAIVDAQAEPPALETFFGQ
;
A
#
# COMPACT_ATOMS: atom_id res chain seq x y z
N MET A 1 21.33 12.75 18.62
CA MET A 1 20.63 11.59 18.04
C MET A 1 19.15 11.90 18.10
N THR A 2 18.50 12.01 16.96
CA THR A 2 17.03 11.93 16.90
C THR A 2 16.61 10.56 17.44
N ASP A 3 15.54 10.49 18.20
CA ASP A 3 14.97 9.19 18.57
C ASP A 3 14.48 8.43 17.33
N LEU A 4 14.15 7.14 17.50
CA LEU A 4 13.76 6.29 16.37
C LEU A 4 12.51 6.83 15.66
N GLN A 5 11.58 7.43 16.40
CA GLN A 5 10.39 8.03 15.81
C GLN A 5 10.75 9.16 14.86
N GLY A 6 11.56 10.13 15.29
CA GLY A 6 11.96 11.23 14.40
C GLY A 6 12.82 10.76 13.22
N PHE A 7 13.56 9.65 13.35
CA PHE A 7 14.20 9.01 12.20
C PHE A 7 13.16 8.47 11.19
N VAL A 8 12.15 7.74 11.66
CA VAL A 8 11.10 7.16 10.82
C VAL A 8 10.29 8.27 10.14
N ASP A 9 9.90 9.32 10.86
CA ASP A 9 9.13 10.44 10.33
C ASP A 9 9.92 11.19 9.24
N GLN A 10 11.21 11.44 9.47
CA GLN A 10 12.07 12.05 8.46
C GLN A 10 12.24 11.14 7.25
N ALA A 11 12.39 9.82 7.45
CA ALA A 11 12.48 8.87 6.34
C ALA A 11 11.20 8.81 5.49
N TRP A 12 10.02 8.89 6.11
CA TRP A 12 8.75 9.05 5.38
C TRP A 12 8.63 10.39 4.68
N THR A 13 9.31 11.43 5.13
CA THR A 13 9.36 12.68 4.38
C THR A 13 10.27 12.55 3.16
N ASP A 14 11.45 11.95 3.35
CA ASP A 14 12.51 11.91 2.32
C ASP A 14 12.28 10.84 1.24
N HIS A 15 11.52 9.77 1.52
CA HIS A 15 11.49 8.58 0.64
C HIS A 15 11.00 8.85 -0.78
N ALA A 16 10.12 9.84 -0.98
CA ALA A 16 9.60 10.18 -2.31
C ALA A 16 10.70 10.79 -3.20
N ASP A 17 11.61 11.56 -2.62
CA ASP A 17 12.67 12.28 -3.34
C ASP A 17 14.03 11.57 -3.30
N ASP A 18 14.32 10.83 -2.23
CA ASP A 18 15.61 10.15 -1.99
C ASP A 18 15.43 8.76 -1.33
N ALA A 19 14.69 7.88 -1.99
CA ALA A 19 14.50 6.49 -1.54
C ALA A 19 15.85 5.76 -1.29
N ALA A 20 16.85 6.00 -2.14
CA ALA A 20 18.17 5.37 -2.04
C ALA A 20 18.94 5.85 -0.79
N GLY A 21 18.94 7.16 -0.53
CA GLY A 21 19.52 7.71 0.70
C GLY A 21 18.80 7.19 1.93
N VAL A 22 17.46 7.15 1.93
CA VAL A 22 16.69 6.56 3.03
C VAL A 22 17.10 5.11 3.29
N ALA A 23 17.18 4.27 2.25
CA ALA A 23 17.67 2.89 2.37
C ALA A 23 19.08 2.78 2.98
N GLN A 24 20.00 3.67 2.60
CA GLN A 24 21.37 3.65 3.10
C GLN A 24 21.47 3.93 4.62
N ARG A 25 20.58 4.75 5.18
CA ARG A 25 20.59 5.11 6.62
C ARG A 25 19.77 4.16 7.49
N GLN A 26 18.87 3.35 6.93
CA GLN A 26 18.03 2.42 7.71
C GLN A 26 18.81 1.45 8.63
N PRO A 27 19.95 0.87 8.25
CA PRO A 27 20.73 0.00 9.14
C PRO A 27 21.16 0.69 10.44
N GLN A 28 21.32 2.02 10.43
CA GLN A 28 21.71 2.81 11.61
C GLN A 28 20.60 2.87 12.67
N ALA A 29 19.34 2.60 12.27
CA ALA A 29 18.17 2.65 13.14
C ALA A 29 17.87 1.30 13.84
N LEU A 30 18.50 0.20 13.41
CA LEU A 30 18.26 -1.14 13.97
C LEU A 30 18.53 -1.20 15.48
N ASP A 31 19.67 -0.65 15.90
CA ASP A 31 20.09 -0.64 17.31
C ASP A 31 19.27 0.33 18.17
N ALA A 32 18.40 1.15 17.57
CA ALA A 32 17.54 2.10 18.27
C ALA A 32 16.15 1.52 18.60
N VAL A 33 15.79 0.34 18.09
CA VAL A 33 14.49 -0.31 18.35
C VAL A 33 14.39 -0.72 19.83
N ARG A 34 13.32 -0.30 20.50
CA ARG A 34 13.05 -0.59 21.93
C ARG A 34 11.69 -1.24 22.16
N SER A 35 10.76 -1.14 21.22
CA SER A 35 9.40 -1.70 21.32
C SER A 35 8.95 -2.41 20.04
N GLU A 36 7.91 -3.25 20.16
CA GLU A 36 7.33 -3.94 19.01
C GLU A 36 6.73 -2.95 18.00
N ALA A 37 6.15 -1.84 18.47
CA ALA A 37 5.60 -0.78 17.60
C ALA A 37 6.69 -0.11 16.75
N GLU A 38 7.80 0.27 17.37
CA GLU A 38 8.97 0.83 16.68
C GLU A 38 9.58 -0.15 15.68
N LEU A 39 9.66 -1.44 16.03
CA LEU A 39 10.10 -2.48 15.11
C LEU A 39 9.19 -2.54 13.87
N MET A 40 7.88 -2.49 14.10
CA MET A 40 6.88 -2.53 13.05
C MET A 40 6.93 -1.30 12.13
N ASP A 41 7.15 -0.11 12.70
CA ASP A 41 7.30 1.12 11.92
C ASP A 41 8.54 1.09 11.04
N LEU A 42 9.68 0.66 11.59
CA LEU A 42 10.91 0.52 10.82
C LEU A 42 10.81 -0.58 9.76
N ALA A 43 10.17 -1.72 10.08
CA ALA A 43 9.93 -2.80 9.13
C ALA A 43 9.03 -2.37 7.96
N ARG A 44 7.97 -1.60 8.25
CA ARG A 44 7.06 -1.06 7.24
C ARG A 44 7.78 -0.09 6.30
N LEU A 45 8.57 0.82 6.86
CA LEU A 45 9.40 1.73 6.08
C LEU A 45 10.37 0.96 5.18
N ALA A 46 11.05 -0.06 5.71
CA ALA A 46 11.98 -0.88 4.95
C ALA A 46 11.31 -1.64 3.80
N HIS A 47 10.18 -2.29 4.07
CA HIS A 47 9.39 -2.99 3.07
C HIS A 47 8.96 -2.03 1.96
N HIS A 48 8.50 -0.83 2.31
CA HIS A 48 8.07 0.16 1.34
C HIS A 48 9.22 0.73 0.50
N VAL A 49 10.28 1.23 1.14
CA VAL A 49 11.41 1.88 0.44
C VAL A 49 12.16 0.87 -0.43
N HIS A 50 12.61 -0.24 0.14
CA HIS A 50 13.35 -1.23 -0.64
C HIS A 50 12.44 -1.97 -1.63
N GLY A 51 11.20 -2.25 -1.23
CA GLY A 51 10.30 -3.07 -2.03
C GLY A 51 9.63 -2.32 -3.18
N ALA A 52 9.02 -1.16 -2.90
CA ALA A 52 8.19 -0.44 -3.86
C ALA A 52 8.93 0.65 -4.64
N HIS A 53 9.88 1.37 -4.01
CA HIS A 53 10.63 2.42 -4.71
C HIS A 53 11.88 1.90 -5.42
N LEU A 54 12.63 1.00 -4.76
CA LEU A 54 13.95 0.58 -5.26
C LEU A 54 13.96 -0.75 -6.01
N GLY A 55 12.90 -1.56 -5.90
CA GLY A 55 12.89 -2.94 -6.42
C GLY A 55 13.96 -3.83 -5.80
N ALA A 56 14.57 -3.41 -4.70
CA ALA A 56 15.66 -4.07 -4.00
C ALA A 56 15.11 -5.14 -3.03
N TRP A 57 14.32 -6.08 -3.57
CA TRP A 57 13.57 -7.06 -2.77
C TRP A 57 14.48 -7.95 -1.91
N ALA A 58 15.68 -8.29 -2.39
CA ALA A 58 16.66 -9.05 -1.63
C ALA A 58 17.19 -8.27 -0.41
N ASP A 59 17.45 -6.97 -0.57
CA ASP A 59 17.91 -6.10 0.52
C ASP A 59 16.81 -5.92 1.57
N ALA A 60 15.55 -5.75 1.12
CA ALA A 60 14.39 -5.72 2.00
C ALA A 60 14.29 -7.00 2.84
N LEU A 61 14.46 -8.17 2.22
CA LEU A 61 14.45 -9.46 2.91
C LEU A 61 15.58 -9.56 3.94
N GLY A 62 16.79 -9.15 3.58
CA GLY A 62 17.94 -9.11 4.50
C GLY A 62 17.68 -8.22 5.71
N PHE A 63 17.13 -7.03 5.48
CA PHE A 63 16.79 -6.08 6.53
C PHE A 63 15.68 -6.62 7.47
N LEU A 64 14.60 -7.17 6.92
CA LEU A 64 13.53 -7.77 7.74
C LEU A 64 14.04 -9.00 8.52
N THR A 65 15.00 -9.76 7.99
CA THR A 65 15.66 -10.84 8.73
C THR A 65 16.51 -10.31 9.89
N ALA A 66 17.23 -9.19 9.70
CA ALA A 66 17.97 -8.54 10.79
C ALA A 66 17.03 -8.00 11.88
N LEU A 67 15.91 -7.35 11.50
CA LEU A 67 14.91 -6.88 12.45
C LEU A 67 14.29 -8.01 13.28
N ALA A 68 14.11 -9.19 12.70
CA ALA A 68 13.62 -10.36 13.44
C ALA A 68 14.60 -10.89 14.52
N GLN A 69 15.83 -10.34 14.60
CA GLN A 69 16.77 -10.63 15.69
C GLN A 69 16.67 -9.61 16.85
N ALA A 70 15.91 -8.52 16.68
CA ALA A 70 15.79 -7.51 17.72
C ALA A 70 15.02 -8.08 18.94
N PRO A 71 15.37 -7.67 20.17
CA PRO A 71 14.68 -8.14 21.38
C PRO A 71 13.18 -7.83 21.42
N ALA A 72 12.74 -6.83 20.66
CA ALA A 72 11.35 -6.41 20.56
C ALA A 72 10.50 -7.27 19.60
N PHE A 73 11.10 -8.25 18.92
CA PHE A 73 10.40 -9.11 17.96
C PHE A 73 9.67 -10.26 18.67
N GLU A 74 8.37 -10.38 18.39
CA GLU A 74 7.50 -11.42 18.94
C GLU A 74 7.02 -12.37 17.83
N ALA A 75 7.66 -13.54 17.71
CA ALA A 75 7.42 -14.49 16.61
C ALA A 75 5.97 -14.99 16.52
N ALA A 76 5.31 -15.16 17.68
CA ALA A 76 3.90 -15.55 17.77
C ALA A 76 2.94 -14.34 17.85
N GLY A 77 3.48 -13.12 17.91
CA GLY A 77 2.73 -11.87 18.04
C GLY A 77 2.43 -11.19 16.71
N ALA A 78 2.06 -9.91 16.79
CA ALA A 78 1.70 -9.08 15.66
C ALA A 78 2.89 -8.86 14.72
N SER A 79 4.07 -8.58 15.27
CA SER A 79 5.32 -8.44 14.51
C SER A 79 5.70 -9.72 13.78
N GLY A 80 5.55 -10.88 14.43
CA GLY A 80 5.73 -12.19 13.81
C GLY A 80 4.85 -12.38 12.57
N ARG A 81 3.55 -12.10 12.66
CA ARG A 81 2.63 -12.21 11.52
C ARG A 81 2.97 -11.22 10.41
N ALA A 82 3.22 -9.96 10.74
CA ALA A 82 3.51 -8.92 9.76
C ALA A 82 4.81 -9.19 8.99
N LEU A 83 5.90 -9.52 9.68
CA LEU A 83 7.18 -9.84 9.03
C LEU A 83 7.06 -11.08 8.14
N ARG A 84 6.25 -12.08 8.52
CA ARG A 84 5.96 -13.21 7.64
C ARG A 84 5.25 -12.77 6.35
N CYS A 85 4.21 -11.93 6.45
CA CYS A 85 3.49 -11.42 5.28
C CYS A 85 4.38 -10.56 4.38
N TRP A 86 5.12 -9.60 4.96
CA TRP A 86 6.03 -8.75 4.19
C TRP A 86 7.10 -9.55 3.48
N ARG A 87 7.76 -10.51 4.15
CA ARG A 87 8.73 -11.39 3.51
C ARG A 87 8.08 -12.23 2.40
N ALA A 88 6.90 -12.81 2.65
CA ALA A 88 6.16 -13.56 1.64
C ALA A 88 5.87 -12.71 0.39
N SER A 89 5.47 -11.45 0.58
CA SER A 89 5.20 -10.52 -0.51
C SER A 89 6.46 -10.17 -1.33
N LEU A 90 7.60 -9.98 -0.67
CA LEU A 90 8.88 -9.68 -1.33
C LEU A 90 9.37 -10.88 -2.16
N HIS A 91 9.23 -12.10 -1.63
CA HIS A 91 9.55 -13.31 -2.39
C HIS A 91 8.64 -13.49 -3.61
N LEU A 92 7.34 -13.16 -3.46
CA LEU A 92 6.39 -13.22 -4.57
C LEU A 92 6.71 -12.17 -5.64
N ALA A 93 7.04 -10.93 -5.22
CA ALA A 93 7.47 -9.86 -6.12
C ALA A 93 8.72 -10.27 -6.91
N ALA A 94 9.72 -10.80 -6.19
CA ALA A 94 10.97 -11.32 -6.77
C ALA A 94 10.79 -12.50 -7.73
N GLY A 95 9.64 -13.18 -7.70
CA GLY A 95 9.41 -14.39 -8.50
C GLY A 95 10.27 -15.58 -8.05
N ASP A 96 10.86 -15.52 -6.86
CA ASP A 96 11.70 -16.58 -6.27
C ASP A 96 10.84 -17.75 -5.77
N ARG A 97 9.76 -17.45 -5.04
CA ARG A 97 8.82 -18.45 -4.53
C ARG A 97 7.42 -17.86 -4.38
N ASP A 98 6.42 -18.72 -4.55
CA ASP A 98 5.02 -18.38 -4.27
C ASP A 98 4.55 -19.09 -2.99
N PRO A 99 4.57 -18.41 -1.83
CA PRO A 99 4.18 -19.00 -0.56
C PRO A 99 2.65 -19.05 -0.37
N ARG A 100 1.86 -18.48 -1.28
CA ARG A 100 0.43 -18.20 -1.04
C ARG A 100 -0.39 -19.45 -0.74
N GLN A 101 -0.06 -20.59 -1.36
CA GLN A 101 -0.82 -21.84 -1.15
C GLN A 101 -0.83 -22.34 0.30
N ALA A 102 0.20 -21.98 1.09
CA ALA A 102 0.32 -22.37 2.49
C ALA A 102 -0.32 -21.35 3.46
N LEU A 103 -0.85 -20.23 2.96
CA LEU A 103 -1.40 -19.14 3.76
C LEU A 103 -2.93 -19.22 3.87
N ALA A 104 -3.46 -18.67 4.96
CA ALA A 104 -4.90 -18.44 5.09
C ALA A 104 -5.39 -17.44 4.01
N VAL A 105 -6.71 -17.38 3.78
CA VAL A 105 -7.28 -16.54 2.70
C VAL A 105 -6.96 -15.06 2.89
N ASP A 106 -7.13 -14.54 4.10
CA ASP A 106 -6.83 -13.17 4.51
C ASP A 106 -5.35 -12.82 4.30
N GLU A 107 -4.45 -13.74 4.66
CA GLU A 107 -3.02 -13.60 4.44
C GLU A 107 -2.65 -13.66 2.95
N ARG A 108 -3.30 -14.52 2.16
CA ARG A 108 -3.12 -14.58 0.71
C ARG A 108 -3.47 -13.25 0.04
N ILE A 109 -4.60 -12.66 0.44
CA ILE A 109 -5.04 -11.35 -0.07
C ILE A 109 -4.03 -10.27 0.32
N THR A 110 -3.65 -10.23 1.60
CA THR A 110 -2.68 -9.26 2.13
C THR A 110 -1.34 -9.35 1.39
N VAL A 111 -0.77 -10.56 1.29
CA VAL A 111 0.52 -10.81 0.64
C VAL A 111 0.48 -10.48 -0.85
N SER A 112 -0.62 -10.81 -1.54
CA SER A 112 -0.74 -10.54 -2.97
C SER A 112 -0.88 -9.04 -3.26
N ALA A 113 -1.65 -8.31 -2.44
CA ALA A 113 -1.76 -6.85 -2.53
C ALA A 113 -0.41 -6.16 -2.25
N GLN A 114 0.33 -6.62 -1.23
CA GLN A 114 1.67 -6.12 -0.90
C GLN A 114 2.65 -6.34 -2.05
N ALA A 115 2.65 -7.54 -2.62
CA ALA A 115 3.54 -7.88 -3.73
C ALA A 115 3.21 -7.07 -4.98
N ALA A 116 1.92 -6.88 -5.30
CA ALA A 116 1.52 -6.02 -6.42
C ALA A 116 2.02 -4.58 -6.23
N ALA A 117 1.94 -4.04 -5.02
CA ALA A 117 2.48 -2.71 -4.70
C ALA A 117 4.00 -2.64 -4.83
N CYS A 118 4.74 -3.65 -4.37
CA CYS A 118 6.19 -3.73 -4.56
C CYS A 118 6.62 -3.88 -6.03
N MET A 119 5.72 -4.21 -6.94
CA MET A 119 6.02 -4.41 -8.35
C MET A 119 5.53 -3.28 -9.24
N ALA A 120 4.65 -2.39 -8.76
CA ALA A 120 3.91 -1.45 -9.59
C ALA A 120 4.81 -0.55 -10.46
N LEU A 121 5.92 -0.07 -9.91
CA LEU A 121 6.90 0.79 -10.59
C LEU A 121 8.03 0.03 -11.30
N HIS A 122 7.99 -1.31 -11.30
CA HIS A 122 9.08 -2.15 -11.80
C HIS A 122 8.62 -3.19 -12.83
N ASP A 123 7.37 -3.64 -12.73
CA ASP A 123 6.75 -4.61 -13.62
C ASP A 123 5.21 -4.46 -13.58
N GLY A 124 4.71 -3.44 -14.27
CA GLY A 124 3.27 -3.12 -14.30
C GLY A 124 2.40 -4.28 -14.83
N VAL A 125 2.92 -5.11 -15.73
CA VAL A 125 2.18 -6.26 -16.28
C VAL A 125 1.95 -7.32 -15.20
N ARG A 126 3.00 -7.75 -14.50
CA ARG A 126 2.85 -8.75 -13.43
C ARG A 126 2.11 -8.17 -12.23
N ALA A 127 2.34 -6.90 -11.88
CA ALA A 127 1.62 -6.22 -10.80
C ALA A 127 0.10 -6.19 -11.08
N ARG A 128 -0.32 -5.88 -12.30
CA ARG A 128 -1.73 -5.92 -12.72
C ARG A 128 -2.35 -7.29 -12.64
N GLN A 129 -1.66 -8.30 -13.17
CA GLN A 129 -2.13 -9.68 -13.09
C GLN A 129 -2.32 -10.12 -11.64
N LEU A 130 -1.38 -9.78 -10.77
CA LEU A 130 -1.43 -10.15 -9.36
C LEU A 130 -2.55 -9.41 -8.61
N LEU A 131 -2.74 -8.11 -8.88
CA LEU A 131 -3.82 -7.33 -8.29
C LEU A 131 -5.20 -7.85 -8.74
N GLN A 132 -5.36 -8.15 -10.03
CA GLN A 132 -6.60 -8.75 -10.56
C GLN A 132 -6.90 -10.09 -9.88
N GLN A 133 -5.91 -10.98 -9.76
CA GLN A 133 -6.07 -12.25 -9.04
C GLN A 133 -6.46 -12.04 -7.57
N THR A 134 -5.94 -10.99 -6.94
CA THR A 134 -6.25 -10.65 -5.55
C THR A 134 -7.70 -10.17 -5.41
N PHE A 135 -8.15 -9.32 -6.34
CA PHE A 135 -9.53 -8.88 -6.44
C PHE A 135 -10.48 -10.07 -6.64
N ASP A 136 -10.21 -10.92 -7.64
CA ASP A 136 -11.02 -12.09 -7.95
C ASP A 136 -11.11 -13.06 -6.75
N LEU A 137 -10.00 -13.28 -6.04
CA LEU A 137 -9.97 -14.10 -4.83
C LEU A 137 -10.84 -13.49 -3.72
N SER A 138 -10.76 -12.18 -3.51
CA SER A 138 -11.52 -11.49 -2.47
C SER A 138 -13.03 -11.44 -2.78
N GLU A 139 -13.42 -11.38 -4.05
CA GLU A 139 -14.83 -11.48 -4.44
C GLU A 139 -15.35 -12.94 -4.36
N ALA A 140 -14.52 -13.92 -4.71
CA ALA A 140 -14.88 -15.34 -4.63
C ALA A 140 -14.93 -15.87 -3.18
N THR A 141 -14.16 -15.27 -2.27
CA THR A 141 -14.14 -15.63 -0.84
C THR A 141 -14.31 -14.37 0.02
N PRO A 142 -15.55 -13.85 0.14
CA PRO A 142 -15.81 -12.64 0.90
C PRO A 142 -15.37 -12.78 2.36
N LEU A 143 -14.55 -11.84 2.82
CA LEU A 143 -14.16 -11.72 4.23
C LEU A 143 -15.19 -10.88 5.00
N ALA A 144 -15.16 -11.00 6.32
CA ALA A 144 -15.94 -10.10 7.18
C ALA A 144 -15.48 -8.64 6.96
N ALA A 145 -16.40 -7.68 7.06
CA ALA A 145 -16.10 -6.25 6.93
C ALA A 145 -15.02 -5.77 7.92
N SER A 146 -14.92 -6.42 9.09
CA SER A 146 -13.91 -6.15 10.12
C SER A 146 -12.56 -6.82 9.86
N ASP A 147 -12.42 -7.63 8.80
CA ASP A 147 -11.17 -8.33 8.51
C ASP A 147 -10.09 -7.32 8.05
N PRO A 148 -8.91 -7.31 8.70
CA PRO A 148 -7.85 -6.35 8.38
C PRO A 148 -7.30 -6.50 6.95
N ALA A 149 -7.47 -7.66 6.30
CA ALA A 149 -7.04 -7.86 4.92
C ALA A 149 -7.76 -6.93 3.93
N LEU A 150 -9.03 -6.58 4.19
CA LEU A 150 -9.77 -5.65 3.33
C LEU A 150 -9.17 -4.24 3.38
N ARG A 151 -8.82 -3.75 4.58
CA ARG A 151 -8.12 -2.47 4.73
C ARG A 151 -6.73 -2.51 4.08
N SER A 152 -6.02 -3.63 4.22
CA SER A 152 -4.69 -3.81 3.61
C SER A 152 -4.77 -3.77 2.09
N LEU A 153 -5.76 -4.45 1.50
CA LEU A 153 -6.00 -4.45 0.05
C LEU A 153 -6.33 -3.03 -0.43
N ALA A 154 -7.25 -2.34 0.24
CA ALA A 154 -7.63 -0.97 -0.13
C ALA A 154 -6.43 0.00 -0.06
N ALA A 155 -5.63 -0.06 1.01
CA ALA A 155 -4.48 0.81 1.20
C ALA A 155 -3.39 0.59 0.14
N HIS A 156 -3.08 -0.67 -0.19
CA HIS A 156 -2.04 -0.98 -1.16
C HIS A 156 -2.49 -0.70 -2.60
N ALA A 157 -3.75 -0.99 -2.93
CA ALA A 157 -4.33 -0.59 -4.20
C ALA A 157 -4.33 0.94 -4.37
N ASN A 158 -4.68 1.69 -3.31
CA ASN A 158 -4.58 3.15 -3.34
C ASN A 158 -3.14 3.62 -3.57
N GLY A 159 -2.16 3.02 -2.88
CA GLY A 159 -0.74 3.33 -3.06
C GLY A 159 -0.24 3.11 -4.48
N ILE A 160 -0.68 2.02 -5.14
CA ILE A 160 -0.38 1.74 -6.54
C ILE A 160 -0.94 2.85 -7.45
N ALA A 161 -2.21 3.23 -7.25
CA ALA A 161 -2.84 4.28 -8.05
C ALA A 161 -2.11 5.63 -7.89
N VAL A 162 -1.78 6.01 -6.64
CA VAL A 162 -1.05 7.25 -6.33
C VAL A 162 0.32 7.26 -7.02
N ALA A 163 1.08 6.18 -6.88
CA ALA A 163 2.43 6.09 -7.43
C ALA A 163 2.42 6.23 -8.96
N LEU A 164 1.48 5.55 -9.63
CA LEU A 164 1.39 5.60 -11.08
C LEU A 164 0.79 6.91 -11.61
N GLU A 165 -0.04 7.61 -10.84
CA GLU A 165 -0.65 8.89 -11.24
C GLU A 165 0.38 10.00 -11.50
N VAL A 166 1.49 9.98 -10.76
CA VAL A 166 2.55 10.99 -10.87
C VAL A 166 3.64 10.62 -11.89
N GLU A 167 3.62 9.40 -12.43
CA GLU A 167 4.56 8.98 -13.47
C GLU A 167 4.38 9.84 -14.74
N PRO A 168 5.43 10.56 -15.20
CA PRO A 168 5.33 11.45 -16.35
C PRO A 168 4.97 10.72 -17.64
N GLU A 169 5.49 9.50 -17.78
CA GLU A 169 5.23 8.61 -18.91
C GLU A 169 4.71 7.29 -18.36
N ARG A 170 3.51 6.89 -18.80
CA ARG A 170 2.91 5.59 -18.45
C ARG A 170 2.75 4.75 -19.69
N SER A 171 3.17 3.50 -19.61
CA SER A 171 2.76 2.47 -20.55
C SER A 171 1.26 2.18 -20.45
N GLU A 172 0.72 1.49 -21.45
CA GLU A 172 -0.67 1.03 -21.42
C GLU A 172 -0.94 0.10 -20.22
N ALA A 173 0.00 -0.79 -19.90
CA ALA A 173 -0.12 -1.71 -18.77
C ALA A 173 -0.15 -0.97 -17.42
N GLU A 174 0.67 0.06 -17.25
CA GLU A 174 0.67 0.91 -16.04
C GLU A 174 -0.61 1.74 -15.93
N ARG A 175 -1.13 2.26 -17.05
CA ARG A 175 -2.42 2.95 -17.06
C ARG A 175 -3.57 2.01 -16.65
N GLU A 176 -3.60 0.79 -17.20
CA GLU A 176 -4.59 -0.22 -16.79
C GLU A 176 -4.46 -0.61 -15.32
N LEU A 177 -3.23 -0.78 -14.83
CA LEU A 177 -2.95 -1.07 -13.43
C LEU A 177 -3.43 0.06 -12.51
N MET A 178 -3.11 1.31 -12.83
CA MET A 178 -3.52 2.49 -12.07
C MET A 178 -5.04 2.53 -11.90
N LEU A 179 -5.79 2.34 -12.99
CA LEU A 179 -7.26 2.36 -12.97
C LEU A 179 -7.82 1.19 -12.17
N LEU A 180 -7.33 -0.03 -12.41
CA LEU A 180 -7.72 -1.22 -11.63
C LEU A 180 -7.48 -1.01 -10.13
N ALA A 181 -6.35 -0.39 -9.78
CA ALA A 181 -5.97 -0.17 -8.39
C ALA A 181 -6.85 0.90 -7.72
N ALA A 182 -7.18 1.99 -8.41
CA ALA A 182 -8.11 2.99 -7.91
C ALA A 182 -9.52 2.41 -7.69
N GLU A 183 -10.03 1.60 -8.64
CA GLU A 183 -11.32 0.92 -8.53
C GLU A 183 -11.33 -0.09 -7.38
N THR A 184 -10.26 -0.87 -7.24
CA THR A 184 -10.06 -1.83 -6.14
C THR A 184 -10.05 -1.11 -4.79
N ALA A 185 -9.30 -0.01 -4.65
CA ALA A 185 -9.25 0.77 -3.43
C ALA A 185 -10.65 1.28 -3.03
N ARG A 186 -11.36 1.89 -3.99
CA ARG A 186 -12.72 2.39 -3.76
C ARG A 186 -13.69 1.29 -3.33
N ARG A 187 -13.63 0.11 -3.94
CA ARG A 187 -14.46 -1.04 -3.59
C ARG A 187 -14.26 -1.45 -2.13
N TYR A 188 -13.02 -1.62 -1.71
CA TYR A 188 -12.71 -2.17 -0.38
C TYR A 188 -12.75 -1.13 0.73
N TRP A 189 -12.53 0.16 0.45
CA TRP A 189 -12.79 1.21 1.43
C TRP A 189 -14.27 1.30 1.83
N GLN A 190 -15.18 1.06 0.89
CA GLN A 190 -16.61 0.99 1.19
C GLN A 190 -17.00 -0.13 2.14
N MET A 191 -16.22 -1.22 2.14
CA MET A 191 -16.48 -2.37 2.98
C MET A 191 -15.81 -2.26 4.35
N ALA A 192 -14.63 -1.62 4.42
CA ALA A 192 -13.72 -1.74 5.55
C ALA A 192 -13.47 -0.44 6.34
N ASP A 193 -14.05 0.68 5.89
CA ASP A 193 -13.86 1.98 6.54
C ASP A 193 -15.12 2.87 6.41
N SER A 194 -14.95 4.13 6.76
CA SER A 194 -15.94 5.18 6.82
C SER A 194 -16.16 5.85 5.45
N TRP A 195 -17.24 6.63 5.38
CA TRP A 195 -17.56 7.47 4.22
C TRP A 195 -16.38 8.36 3.78
N LEU A 196 -15.50 8.77 4.71
CA LEU A 196 -14.35 9.61 4.41
C LEU A 196 -13.32 8.91 3.51
N GLN A 197 -13.06 7.61 3.73
CA GLN A 197 -12.18 6.88 2.81
C GLN A 197 -12.83 6.62 1.46
N VAL A 198 -14.16 6.49 1.45
CA VAL A 198 -14.92 6.31 0.21
C VAL A 198 -14.84 7.58 -0.64
N GLU A 199 -15.03 8.74 -0.02
CA GLU A 199 -14.88 10.06 -0.63
C GLU A 199 -13.47 10.24 -1.23
N ARG A 200 -12.41 10.04 -0.42
CA ARG A 200 -11.01 10.10 -0.90
C ARG A 200 -10.72 9.13 -2.04
N ALA A 201 -11.37 7.97 -2.07
CA ALA A 201 -11.22 7.02 -3.15
C ALA A 201 -11.97 7.44 -4.43
N GLU A 202 -13.07 8.18 -4.33
CA GLU A 202 -13.69 8.83 -5.50
C GLU A 202 -12.80 9.96 -6.04
N ASP A 203 -12.18 10.77 -5.19
CA ASP A 203 -11.17 11.75 -5.61
C ASP A 203 -10.01 11.06 -6.34
N ARG A 204 -9.45 9.99 -5.75
CA ARG A 204 -8.39 9.20 -6.40
C ARG A 204 -8.81 8.65 -7.76
N LEU A 205 -10.06 8.18 -7.90
CA LEU A 205 -10.59 7.73 -9.19
C LEU A 205 -10.69 8.88 -10.19
N ALA A 206 -11.15 10.05 -9.75
CA ALA A 206 -11.19 11.24 -10.60
C ALA A 206 -9.81 11.59 -11.14
N MET A 207 -8.81 11.62 -10.26
CA MET A 207 -7.41 11.91 -10.62
C MET A 207 -6.80 10.84 -11.52
N SER A 208 -7.05 9.55 -11.24
CA SER A 208 -6.59 8.44 -12.08
C SER A 208 -7.20 8.49 -13.49
N TRP A 209 -8.50 8.78 -13.62
CA TRP A 209 -9.14 8.91 -14.93
C TRP A 209 -8.67 10.15 -15.71
N LEU A 210 -8.41 11.26 -15.00
CA LEU A 210 -7.82 12.45 -15.60
C LEU A 210 -6.41 12.15 -16.13
N ALA A 211 -5.59 11.47 -15.33
CA ALA A 211 -4.25 11.02 -15.67
C ALA A 211 -4.25 10.00 -16.84
N ALA A 212 -5.34 9.24 -17.01
CA ALA A 212 -5.55 8.34 -18.15
C ALA A 212 -6.09 9.04 -19.41
N GLY A 213 -6.45 10.32 -19.33
CA GLY A 213 -6.96 11.13 -20.45
C GLY A 213 -8.49 11.08 -20.66
N ASP A 214 -9.25 10.49 -19.73
CA ASP A 214 -10.72 10.43 -19.80
C ASP A 214 -11.35 11.47 -18.84
N ALA A 215 -11.44 12.71 -19.32
CA ALA A 215 -12.01 13.81 -18.55
C ALA A 215 -13.50 13.60 -18.19
N ALA A 216 -14.24 12.80 -18.97
CA ALA A 216 -15.65 12.54 -18.70
C ALA A 216 -15.81 11.63 -17.48
N ARG A 217 -15.05 10.53 -17.42
CA ARG A 217 -15.02 9.67 -16.22
C ARG A 217 -14.43 10.38 -15.02
N ALA A 218 -13.37 11.17 -15.21
CA ALA A 218 -12.80 11.99 -14.15
C ALA A 218 -13.86 12.89 -13.49
N ARG A 219 -14.62 13.62 -14.31
CA ARG A 219 -15.71 14.48 -13.82
C ARG A 219 -16.81 13.69 -13.11
N GLN A 220 -17.14 12.49 -13.57
CA GLN A 220 -18.14 11.65 -12.91
C GLN A 220 -17.72 11.31 -11.47
N HIS A 221 -16.47 10.88 -11.28
CA HIS A 221 -15.96 10.54 -9.95
C HIS A 221 -15.78 11.77 -9.05
N ALA A 222 -15.34 12.91 -9.61
CA ALA A 222 -15.31 14.17 -8.87
C ALA A 222 -16.69 14.57 -8.35
N LEU A 223 -17.75 14.43 -9.17
CA LEU A 223 -19.12 14.69 -8.72
C LEU A 223 -19.60 13.68 -7.67
N ALA A 224 -19.19 12.41 -7.77
CA ALA A 224 -19.51 11.40 -6.78
C ALA A 224 -18.85 11.70 -5.42
N CYS A 225 -17.60 12.17 -5.44
CA CYS A 225 -16.88 12.67 -4.28
C CYS A 225 -17.67 13.79 -3.58
N LEU A 226 -18.05 14.84 -4.31
CA LEU A 226 -18.86 15.95 -3.79
C LEU A 226 -20.19 15.48 -3.20
N ALA A 227 -20.88 14.56 -3.89
CA ALA A 227 -22.15 14.02 -3.42
C ALA A 227 -22.02 13.26 -2.08
N ILE A 228 -20.87 12.62 -1.81
CA ILE A 228 -20.62 11.96 -0.52
C ILE A 228 -20.47 12.98 0.60
N VAL A 229 -19.75 14.09 0.34
CA VAL A 229 -19.57 15.19 1.31
C VAL A 229 -20.91 15.87 1.60
N ASP A 230 -21.68 16.20 0.56
CA ASP A 230 -23.00 16.85 0.67
C ASP A 230 -24.03 16.01 1.44
N ALA A 231 -23.86 14.69 1.46
CA ALA A 231 -24.72 13.77 2.19
C ALA A 231 -24.46 13.76 3.71
N GLN A 232 -23.37 14.36 4.19
CA GLN A 232 -23.03 14.39 5.61
C GLN A 232 -23.73 15.56 6.32
N ALA A 233 -24.25 15.30 7.52
CA ALA A 233 -24.91 16.33 8.33
C ALA A 233 -23.91 17.40 8.82
N GLU A 234 -22.68 16.98 9.14
CA GLU A 234 -21.60 17.83 9.65
C GLU A 234 -20.26 17.39 9.02
N PRO A 235 -20.04 17.65 7.72
CA PRO A 235 -18.77 17.34 7.08
C PRO A 235 -17.63 18.16 7.73
N PRO A 236 -16.41 17.60 7.84
CA PRO A 236 -15.26 18.37 8.29
C PRO A 236 -15.05 19.58 7.39
N ALA A 237 -14.76 20.74 7.98
CA ALA A 237 -14.64 22.00 7.25
C ALA A 237 -13.63 21.96 6.09
N LEU A 238 -12.58 21.14 6.22
CA LEU A 238 -11.58 20.94 5.17
C LEU A 238 -12.20 20.31 3.91
N GLU A 239 -13.03 19.27 4.08
CA GLU A 239 -13.66 18.55 2.96
C GLU A 239 -14.73 19.43 2.29
N THR A 240 -15.43 20.28 3.07
CA THR A 240 -16.35 21.28 2.52
C THR A 240 -15.65 22.41 1.78
N PHE A 241 -14.43 22.78 2.17
CA PHE A 241 -13.67 23.84 1.52
C PHE A 241 -13.12 23.40 0.17
N PHE A 242 -12.55 22.20 0.09
CA PHE A 242 -12.01 21.67 -1.18
C PHE A 242 -13.10 21.15 -2.14
N GLY A 243 -14.30 20.88 -1.63
CA GLY A 243 -15.43 20.48 -2.47
C GLY A 243 -16.17 21.64 -3.19
N GLN A 244 -15.76 22.89 -3.00
CA GLN A 244 -16.42 24.08 -3.60
C GLN A 244 -15.80 24.53 -4.93
#